data_AF-A0A923S8X2-F1
#
_entry.id   AF-A0A923S8X2-F1
#
_cell.length_a   1.000
_cell.length_b   1.000
_cell.length_c   1.000
_cell.angle_alpha   90.00
_cell.angle_beta   90.00
_cell.angle_gamma   90.00
#
_symmetry.space_group_name_H-M   'P 1'
#
loop_
_entity.id
_entity.type
_entity.pdbx_description
1 polymer ?
#
loop_
_entity_poly.entity_id
_entity_poly.type
_entity_poly.pdbx_seq_one_letter_code
_entity_poly.pdbx_strand_id
1 'polypeptide(L)'
;MNHTKYLHIRDWNYWWGYYRCGKDWEPFHGAEFSLTEDEAGETSFFHFDFYNLPVLRQMIRDGEFVEPDSPDHPGFLEQARRLRSGEQDWFVGALYYPHFSPETRFCNASVRSGVPLTKLLSPSVPPYYGVIFLREERPLTPEVLTHWVETLSQPLFGQQFSCTLAQVPSRQEAMERFENETRLTR
;
A
#
# COMPACT_ATOMS: atom_id res chain seq x y z
N MET A 1 25.97 3.87 2.81
CA MET A 1 25.50 2.53 2.40
C MET A 1 24.01 2.68 2.15
N ASN A 2 23.51 2.32 0.97
CA ASN A 2 22.06 2.20 0.79
C ASN A 2 21.63 0.97 1.60
N HIS A 3 20.82 1.19 2.63
CA HIS A 3 20.21 0.09 3.37
C HIS A 3 19.13 -0.52 2.47
N THR A 4 19.11 -1.85 2.34
CA THR A 4 18.05 -2.56 1.63
C THR A 4 16.97 -2.94 2.63
N LYS A 5 15.70 -2.65 2.30
CA LYS A 5 14.53 -3.19 3.00
C LYS A 5 13.97 -4.38 2.24
N TYR A 6 13.38 -5.31 2.98
CA TYR A 6 12.77 -6.51 2.41
C TYR A 6 11.25 -6.37 2.41
N LEU A 7 10.65 -6.60 1.25
CA LEU A 7 9.21 -6.50 1.02
C LEU A 7 8.60 -7.89 1.10
N HIS A 8 7.62 -8.05 2.00
CA HIS A 8 6.89 -9.29 2.20
C HIS A 8 5.42 -9.11 1.85
N ILE A 9 4.98 -9.79 0.80
CA ILE A 9 3.57 -9.90 0.40
C ILE A 9 3.04 -11.22 0.93
N ARG A 10 2.15 -11.18 1.92
CA ARG A 10 1.61 -12.39 2.56
C ARG A 10 0.26 -12.81 2.00
N ASP A 11 -0.49 -11.88 1.43
CA ASP A 11 -1.77 -12.20 0.80
C ASP A 11 -1.55 -12.90 -0.55
N TRP A 12 -2.09 -14.11 -0.67
CA TRP A 12 -2.03 -14.90 -1.90
C TRP A 12 -2.87 -14.32 -3.03
N ASN A 13 -3.89 -13.49 -2.73
CA ASN A 13 -4.69 -12.81 -3.75
C ASN A 13 -3.82 -11.99 -4.72
N TYR A 14 -2.78 -11.33 -4.19
CA TYR A 14 -1.80 -10.61 -5.00
C TYR A 14 -1.11 -11.54 -5.99
N TRP A 15 -0.59 -12.68 -5.52
CA TRP A 15 0.14 -13.63 -6.35
C TRP A 15 -0.76 -14.35 -7.37
N TRP A 16 -1.99 -14.68 -7.00
CA TRP A 16 -2.96 -15.27 -7.93
C TRP A 16 -3.35 -14.28 -9.04
N GLY A 17 -3.52 -13.00 -8.70
CA GLY A 17 -3.71 -11.94 -9.69
C GLY A 17 -2.48 -11.80 -10.59
N TYR A 18 -1.28 -11.75 -10.01
CA TYR A 18 -0.01 -11.63 -10.75
C TYR A 18 0.18 -12.76 -11.76
N TYR A 19 -0.03 -14.00 -11.34
CA TYR A 19 0.12 -15.19 -12.19
C TYR A 19 -1.11 -15.55 -13.02
N ARG A 20 -2.20 -14.80 -12.86
CA ARG A 20 -3.50 -15.03 -13.51
C ARG A 20 -3.99 -16.46 -13.29
N CYS A 21 -4.06 -16.88 -12.03
CA CYS A 21 -4.48 -18.23 -11.67
C CYS A 21 -5.97 -18.48 -11.97
N GLY A 22 -6.83 -17.47 -11.83
CA GLY A 22 -8.25 -17.51 -12.21
C GLY A 22 -8.54 -16.85 -13.55
N LYS A 23 -9.60 -17.30 -14.24
CA LYS A 23 -10.06 -16.69 -15.52
C LYS A 23 -10.68 -15.31 -15.34
N ASP A 24 -11.26 -15.04 -14.16
CA ASP A 24 -11.99 -13.80 -13.84
C ASP A 24 -11.32 -13.03 -12.69
N TRP A 25 -10.05 -13.32 -12.38
CA TRP A 25 -9.36 -12.62 -11.30
C TRP A 25 -8.99 -11.21 -11.77
N GLU A 26 -9.49 -10.20 -11.05
CA GLU A 26 -9.19 -8.80 -11.36
C GLU A 26 -7.68 -8.54 -11.24
N PRO A 27 -7.15 -7.52 -11.96
CA PRO A 27 -5.74 -7.19 -11.85
C PRO A 27 -5.39 -6.72 -10.44
N PHE A 28 -4.16 -7.00 -10.02
CA PHE A 28 -3.56 -6.60 -8.73
C PHE A 28 -3.30 -5.09 -8.72
N HIS A 29 -4.38 -4.36 -8.49
CA HIS A 29 -4.41 -2.90 -8.44
C HIS A 29 -4.22 -2.37 -7.01
N GLY A 30 -4.25 -3.27 -6.03
CA GLY A 30 -3.81 -3.06 -4.65
C GLY A 30 -2.73 -4.06 -4.25
N ALA A 31 -1.90 -3.69 -3.29
CA ALA A 31 -0.91 -4.57 -2.67
C ALA A 31 -0.80 -4.28 -1.17
N GLU A 32 -1.14 -5.27 -0.35
CA GLU A 32 -0.86 -5.28 1.10
C GLU A 32 0.49 -5.96 1.34
N PHE A 33 1.40 -5.29 2.03
CA PHE A 33 2.73 -5.82 2.31
C PHE A 33 3.35 -5.24 3.59
N SER A 34 4.43 -5.88 4.02
CA SER A 34 5.27 -5.40 5.11
C SER A 34 6.69 -5.16 4.63
N LEU A 35 7.35 -4.15 5.19
CA LEU A 35 8.77 -3.89 5.06
C LEU A 35 9.48 -4.31 6.33
N THR A 36 10.63 -4.94 6.18
CA THR A 36 11.50 -5.39 7.29
C THR A 36 12.96 -5.01 7.04
N GLU A 37 13.75 -5.03 8.12
CA GLU A 37 15.20 -4.82 8.07
C GLU A 37 15.97 -6.07 7.60
N ASP A 38 15.37 -7.25 7.76
CA ASP A 38 15.96 -8.54 7.41
C ASP A 38 15.04 -9.35 6.47
N GLU A 39 15.66 -10.25 5.71
CA GLU A 39 14.99 -11.11 4.72
C GLU A 39 14.05 -12.15 5.34
N ALA A 40 14.29 -12.55 6.59
CA ALA A 40 13.43 -13.50 7.29
C ALA A 40 12.12 -12.87 7.77
N GLY A 41 12.07 -11.54 7.86
CA GLY A 41 10.93 -10.77 8.31
C GLY A 41 10.78 -10.68 9.82
N GLU A 42 11.87 -10.87 10.57
CA GLU A 42 11.88 -10.86 12.04
C GLU A 42 11.85 -9.44 12.61
N THR A 43 12.47 -8.50 11.92
CA THR A 43 12.61 -7.10 12.31
C THR A 43 11.70 -6.22 11.47
N SER A 44 10.47 -6.02 11.95
CA SER A 44 9.48 -5.17 11.26
C SER A 44 9.96 -3.71 11.16
N PHE A 45 9.70 -3.10 10.01
CA PHE A 45 9.94 -1.68 9.75
C PHE A 45 8.63 -0.90 9.59
N PHE A 46 7.75 -1.30 8.67
CA PHE A 46 6.46 -0.64 8.45
C PHE A 46 5.50 -1.52 7.62
N HIS A 47 4.20 -1.34 7.77
CA HIS A 47 3.17 -2.05 6.98
C HIS A 47 2.42 -1.10 6.04
N PHE A 48 2.09 -1.57 4.84
CA PHE A 48 1.43 -0.75 3.83
C PHE A 48 0.33 -1.47 3.08
N ASP A 49 -0.70 -0.71 2.73
CA ASP A 49 -1.50 -0.95 1.53
C ASP A 49 -1.17 0.11 0.49
N PHE A 50 -0.78 -0.32 -0.70
CA PHE A 50 -0.67 0.56 -1.86
C PHE A 50 -1.85 0.32 -2.80
N TYR A 51 -2.52 1.38 -3.21
CA TYR A 51 -3.61 1.36 -4.18
C TYR A 51 -3.32 2.27 -5.36
N ASN A 52 -3.55 1.78 -6.57
CA ASN A 52 -3.32 2.54 -7.79
C ASN A 52 -4.58 3.32 -8.24
N LEU A 53 -4.50 4.05 -9.36
CA LEU A 53 -5.60 4.88 -9.86
C LEU A 53 -6.87 4.07 -10.23
N PRO A 54 -6.79 2.95 -10.95
CA PRO A 54 -7.94 2.07 -11.19
C PRO A 54 -8.73 1.72 -9.93
N VAL A 55 -8.07 1.24 -8.87
CA VAL A 55 -8.74 0.89 -7.61
C VAL A 55 -9.31 2.12 -6.91
N LEU A 56 -8.57 3.23 -6.87
CA LEU A 56 -9.11 4.47 -6.29
C LEU A 56 -10.40 4.92 -6.99
N ARG A 57 -10.47 4.80 -8.33
CA ARG A 57 -11.69 5.12 -9.09
C ARG A 57 -12.83 4.17 -8.76
N GLN A 58 -12.54 2.88 -8.55
CA GLN A 58 -13.53 1.89 -8.17
C GLN A 58 -14.06 2.16 -6.75
N MET A 59 -13.18 2.30 -5.76
CA MET A 59 -13.54 2.62 -4.37
C MET A 59 -14.43 3.87 -4.28
N ILE A 60 -14.11 4.94 -5.00
CA ILE A 60 -14.93 6.16 -5.03
C ILE A 60 -16.32 5.91 -5.64
N ARG A 61 -16.42 5.10 -6.71
CA ARG A 61 -17.71 4.78 -7.33
C ARG A 61 -18.59 3.94 -6.42
N ASP A 62 -17.97 3.04 -5.67
CA ASP A 62 -18.67 2.09 -4.81
C ASP A 62 -18.97 2.69 -3.42
N GLY A 63 -18.43 3.88 -3.12
CA GLY A 63 -18.57 4.52 -1.82
C GLY A 63 -17.75 3.84 -0.72
N GLU A 64 -16.67 3.16 -1.10
CA GLU A 64 -15.77 2.42 -0.23
C GLU A 64 -14.58 3.27 0.24
N PHE A 65 -13.78 2.71 1.16
CA PHE A 65 -12.62 3.31 1.84
C PHE A 65 -12.97 4.46 2.80
N VAL A 66 -13.65 5.51 2.34
CA VAL A 66 -14.22 6.55 3.20
C VAL A 66 -15.71 6.69 2.85
N GLU A 67 -16.58 6.44 3.83
CA GLU A 67 -18.03 6.44 3.62
C GLU A 67 -18.54 7.84 3.18
N PRO A 68 -19.54 7.93 2.27
CA PRO A 68 -20.05 9.21 1.76
C PRO A 68 -20.57 10.20 2.80
N ASP A 69 -21.02 9.71 3.96
CA ASP A 69 -21.51 10.51 5.09
C ASP A 69 -20.43 10.85 6.12
N SER A 70 -19.21 10.31 5.96
CA SER A 70 -18.07 10.65 6.81
C SER A 70 -17.68 12.12 6.67
N PRO A 71 -17.38 12.83 7.77
CA PRO A 71 -16.87 14.21 7.71
C PRO A 71 -15.52 14.32 6.97
N ASP A 72 -14.79 13.22 6.82
CA ASP A 72 -13.49 13.18 6.14
C ASP A 72 -13.63 12.99 4.61
N HIS A 73 -14.82 12.58 4.14
CA HIS A 73 -15.08 12.28 2.73
C HIS A 73 -14.75 13.43 1.76
N PRO A 74 -15.11 14.71 2.03
CA PRO A 74 -14.72 15.81 1.15
C PRO A 74 -13.20 15.98 1.04
N GLY A 75 -12.47 15.74 2.14
CA GLY A 75 -11.01 15.80 2.15
C GLY A 75 -10.38 14.70 1.32
N PHE A 76 -10.90 13.48 1.44
CA PHE A 76 -10.49 12.33 0.62
C PHE A 76 -10.74 12.57 -0.88
N LEU A 77 -11.92 13.04 -1.27
CA LEU A 77 -12.24 13.33 -2.67
C LEU A 77 -11.33 14.40 -3.28
N GLU A 78 -10.95 15.43 -2.50
CA GLU A 78 -10.02 16.45 -2.97
C GLU A 78 -8.61 15.86 -3.21
N GLN A 79 -8.11 15.00 -2.32
CA GLN A 79 -6.84 14.30 -2.56
C GLN A 79 -6.90 13.42 -3.80
N ALA A 80 -8.00 12.69 -3.98
CA ALA A 80 -8.21 11.85 -5.16
C ALA A 80 -8.29 12.68 -6.45
N ARG A 81 -8.93 13.85 -6.43
CA ARG A 81 -8.97 14.78 -7.57
C ARG A 81 -7.57 15.25 -7.94
N ARG A 82 -6.79 15.71 -6.96
CA ARG A 82 -5.42 16.18 -7.15
C ARG A 82 -4.53 15.10 -7.73
N LEU A 83 -4.62 13.87 -7.21
CA LEU A 83 -3.91 12.70 -7.73
C LEU A 83 -4.25 12.43 -9.21
N ARG A 84 -5.54 12.40 -9.57
CA ARG A 84 -5.97 12.16 -10.96
C ARG A 84 -5.55 13.26 -11.92
N SER A 85 -5.53 14.51 -11.48
CA SER A 85 -5.12 15.66 -12.29
C SER A 85 -3.60 15.79 -12.47
N GLY A 86 -2.81 15.00 -11.74
CA GLY A 86 -1.35 15.11 -11.76
C GLY A 86 -0.80 16.25 -10.91
N GLU A 87 -1.62 16.88 -10.06
CA GLU A 87 -1.15 17.87 -9.07
C GLU A 87 -0.27 17.24 -7.98
N GLN A 88 -0.39 15.92 -7.78
CA GLN A 88 0.47 15.12 -6.89
C GLN A 88 0.59 13.69 -7.43
N ASP A 89 1.69 13.02 -7.11
CA ASP A 89 1.96 11.64 -7.56
C ASP A 89 1.46 10.57 -6.59
N TRP A 90 1.15 10.95 -5.35
CA TRP A 90 0.62 10.05 -4.32
C TRP A 90 -0.03 10.86 -3.19
N PHE A 91 -0.79 10.20 -2.33
CA PHE A 91 -1.23 10.75 -1.04
C PHE A 91 -1.45 9.65 0.00
N VAL A 92 -1.46 10.02 1.27
CA VAL A 92 -1.73 9.10 2.38
C VAL A 92 -3.24 9.04 2.60
N GLY A 93 -3.86 7.89 2.33
CA GLY A 93 -5.29 7.67 2.57
C GLY A 93 -5.60 7.52 4.05
N ALA A 94 -4.80 6.72 4.76
CA ALA A 94 -4.98 6.47 6.18
C ALA A 94 -3.64 6.14 6.86
N LEU A 95 -3.55 6.41 8.15
CA LEU A 95 -2.48 5.97 9.03
C LEU A 95 -3.12 5.27 10.23
N TYR A 96 -2.53 4.17 10.68
CA TYR A 96 -3.07 3.40 11.79
C TYR A 96 -2.09 3.40 12.95
N TYR A 97 -2.59 3.81 14.11
CA TYR A 97 -1.90 3.80 15.39
C TYR A 97 -2.61 2.80 16.30
N PRO A 98 -1.94 2.26 17.35
CA PRO A 98 -2.53 1.23 18.20
C PRO A 98 -3.90 1.56 18.80
N HIS A 99 -4.17 2.84 19.05
CA HIS A 99 -5.41 3.30 19.71
C HIS A 99 -6.02 4.54 19.02
N PHE A 100 -5.62 4.84 17.78
CA PHE A 100 -6.01 6.08 17.10
C PHE A 100 -5.94 5.94 15.57
N SER A 101 -6.96 6.45 14.89
CA SER A 101 -6.98 6.59 13.43
C SER A 101 -7.27 8.05 13.08
N PRO A 102 -6.26 8.82 12.62
CA PRO A 102 -6.45 10.22 12.24
C PRO A 102 -7.29 10.39 10.96
N GLU A 103 -7.89 11.57 10.83
CA GLU A 103 -8.53 12.06 9.61
C GLU A 103 -7.50 12.31 8.48
N THR A 104 -7.95 12.26 7.22
CA THR A 104 -7.15 12.44 6.00
C THR A 104 -6.30 13.71 6.03
N ARG A 105 -6.82 14.82 6.59
CA ARG A 105 -6.08 16.08 6.69
C ARG A 105 -4.80 15.96 7.52
N PHE A 106 -4.83 15.14 8.57
CA PHE A 106 -3.71 14.89 9.47
C PHE A 106 -2.71 13.94 8.79
N CYS A 107 -3.20 12.87 8.17
CA CYS A 107 -2.38 11.93 7.39
C CYS A 107 -1.52 12.62 6.33
N ASN A 108 -2.06 13.65 5.66
CA ASN A 108 -1.35 14.39 4.62
C ASN A 108 -0.64 15.66 5.12
N ALA A 109 -0.76 16.01 6.41
CA ALA A 109 -0.03 17.14 6.98
C ALA A 109 1.48 16.85 7.09
N SER A 110 1.85 15.60 7.41
CA SER A 110 3.24 15.13 7.47
C SER A 110 3.94 15.24 6.11
N VAL A 111 3.25 14.84 5.04
CA VAL A 111 3.74 14.94 3.66
C VAL A 111 4.06 16.40 3.31
N ARG A 112 3.18 17.34 3.71
CA ARG A 112 3.41 18.78 3.48
C ARG A 112 4.54 19.36 4.32
N SER A 113 4.74 18.86 5.55
CA SER A 113 5.77 19.36 6.45
C SER A 113 7.14 18.68 6.29
N GLY A 114 7.21 17.60 5.48
CA GLY A 114 8.42 16.80 5.30
C GLY A 114 8.81 15.97 6.53
N VAL A 115 7.89 15.78 7.47
CA VAL A 115 8.12 14.98 8.68
C VAL A 115 7.95 13.50 8.36
N PRO A 116 8.95 12.64 8.62
CA PRO A 116 8.83 11.20 8.42
C PRO A 116 7.64 10.59 9.16
N LEU A 117 6.99 9.58 8.59
CA LEU A 117 5.86 8.86 9.21
C LEU A 117 6.23 8.31 10.58
N THR A 118 7.44 7.74 10.72
CA THR A 118 7.96 7.21 12.00
C THR A 118 8.20 8.27 13.08
N LYS A 119 8.08 9.56 12.73
CA LYS A 119 8.16 10.70 13.67
C LYS A 119 6.83 11.43 13.83
N LEU A 120 5.77 11.00 13.15
CA LEU A 120 4.43 11.56 13.30
C LEU A 120 3.74 10.96 14.52
N LEU A 121 4.20 11.36 15.70
CA LEU A 121 3.73 10.81 16.97
C LEU A 121 2.30 11.27 17.28
N SER A 122 1.41 10.32 17.58
CA SER A 122 0.06 10.61 18.06
C SER A 122 -0.48 9.47 18.92
N PRO A 123 -0.74 9.66 20.23
CA PRO A 123 -0.26 10.74 21.11
C PRO A 123 1.20 10.57 21.56
N SER A 124 1.78 9.36 21.51
CA SER A 124 3.20 9.12 21.88
C SER A 124 3.91 8.03 21.06
N VAL A 125 3.21 7.42 20.09
CA VAL A 125 3.75 6.34 19.25
C VAL A 125 3.60 6.71 17.78
N PRO A 126 4.50 6.22 16.90
CA PRO A 126 4.34 6.37 15.46
C PRO A 126 3.22 5.45 14.93
N PRO A 127 2.71 5.71 13.72
CA PRO A 127 1.86 4.75 13.04
C PRO A 127 2.69 3.49 12.72
N TYR A 128 2.04 2.34 12.70
CA TYR A 128 2.67 1.07 12.30
C TYR A 128 2.23 0.59 10.92
N TYR A 129 1.15 1.19 10.39
CA TYR A 129 0.55 0.84 9.12
C TYR A 129 0.02 2.08 8.40
N GLY A 130 0.10 2.10 7.08
CA GLY A 130 -0.43 3.20 6.26
C GLY A 130 -1.03 2.74 4.95
N VAL A 131 -2.04 3.47 4.47
CA VAL A 131 -2.63 3.28 3.15
C VAL A 131 -2.16 4.41 2.25
N ILE A 132 -1.57 4.08 1.10
CA ILE A 132 -1.05 5.04 0.13
C ILE A 132 -1.77 4.86 -1.20
N PHE A 133 -2.28 5.97 -1.74
CA PHE A 133 -2.81 6.01 -3.10
C PHE A 133 -1.76 6.57 -4.05
N LEU A 134 -1.55 5.89 -5.18
CA LEU A 134 -0.50 6.17 -6.14
C LEU A 134 -1.08 6.67 -7.46
N ARG A 135 -0.41 7.61 -8.11
CA ARG A 135 -0.68 8.03 -9.49
C ARG A 135 -0.06 7.03 -10.47
N GLU A 136 -0.50 5.78 -10.34
CA GLU A 136 -0.09 4.66 -11.18
C GLU A 136 -1.31 4.08 -11.87
N GLU A 137 -1.24 3.90 -13.19
CA GLU A 137 -2.31 3.28 -13.98
C GLU A 137 -2.02 1.79 -14.21
N ARG A 138 -0.74 1.39 -14.18
CA ARG A 138 -0.34 0.00 -14.37
C ARG A 138 -0.75 -0.84 -13.15
N PRO A 139 -0.99 -2.15 -13.35
CA PRO A 139 -1.03 -3.09 -12.24
C PRO A 139 0.25 -2.99 -11.39
N LEU A 140 0.13 -3.16 -10.07
CA LEU A 140 1.24 -3.06 -9.13
C LEU A 140 2.10 -4.33 -9.17
N THR A 141 2.82 -4.56 -10.28
CA THR A 141 3.67 -5.76 -10.43
C THR A 141 4.79 -5.70 -9.40
N PRO A 142 5.48 -6.83 -9.10
CA PRO A 142 6.69 -6.82 -8.29
C PRO A 142 7.63 -5.64 -8.57
N GLU A 143 7.89 -5.35 -9.84
CA GLU A 143 8.78 -4.27 -10.29
C GLU A 143 8.18 -2.87 -10.09
N VAL A 144 6.89 -2.71 -10.36
CA VAL A 144 6.19 -1.43 -10.15
C VAL A 144 6.08 -1.13 -8.66
N LEU A 145 5.77 -2.14 -7.84
CA LEU A 145 5.63 -2.02 -6.41
C LEU A 145 6.95 -1.63 -5.74
N THR A 146 8.05 -2.35 -6.03
CA THR A 146 9.37 -2.01 -5.48
C THR A 146 9.81 -0.62 -5.91
N HIS A 147 9.59 -0.23 -7.17
CA HIS A 147 9.88 1.11 -7.65
C HIS A 147 9.15 2.20 -6.85
N TRP A 148 7.85 2.02 -6.56
CA TRP A 148 7.10 2.97 -5.75
C TRP A 148 7.59 3.01 -4.31
N VAL A 149 7.90 1.86 -3.70
CA VAL A 149 8.45 1.81 -2.34
C VAL A 149 9.79 2.55 -2.25
N GLU A 150 10.69 2.33 -3.21
CA GLU A 150 11.97 3.04 -3.25
C GLU A 150 11.76 4.54 -3.49
N THR A 151 10.86 4.93 -4.39
CA THR A 151 10.53 6.34 -4.67
C THR A 151 9.97 7.04 -3.44
N LEU A 152 9.14 6.34 -2.66
CA LEU A 152 8.49 6.86 -1.46
C LEU A 152 9.35 6.80 -0.20
N SER A 153 10.48 6.08 -0.24
CA SER A 153 11.36 5.92 0.92
C SER A 153 11.81 7.26 1.52
N GLN A 154 12.35 8.16 0.71
CA GLN A 154 12.79 9.48 1.15
C GLN A 154 11.64 10.35 1.67
N PRO A 155 10.53 10.59 0.94
CA PRO A 155 9.47 11.47 1.43
C PRO A 155 8.69 10.88 2.63
N LEU A 156 8.56 9.56 2.75
CA LEU A 156 7.84 8.94 3.87
C LEU A 156 8.71 8.73 5.11
N PHE A 157 10.00 8.43 4.94
CA PHE A 157 10.87 8.05 6.05
C PHE A 157 12.05 8.98 6.29
N GLY A 158 12.23 9.99 5.44
CA GLY A 158 13.36 10.92 5.50
C GLY A 158 14.70 10.30 5.11
N GLN A 159 14.69 9.07 4.59
CA GLN A 159 15.87 8.33 4.17
C GLN A 159 15.58 7.53 2.90
N GLN A 160 16.50 7.59 1.94
CA GLN A 160 16.45 6.76 0.75
C GLN A 160 16.94 5.35 1.08
N PHE A 161 16.18 4.34 0.65
CA PHE A 161 16.59 2.94 0.73
C PHE A 161 16.25 2.20 -0.57
N SER A 162 16.98 1.11 -0.83
CA SER A 162 16.61 0.13 -1.85
C SER A 162 15.61 -0.87 -1.30
N CYS A 163 14.84 -1.52 -2.16
CA CYS A 163 13.84 -2.49 -1.78
C CYS A 163 13.94 -3.74 -2.65
N THR A 164 13.87 -4.91 -2.02
CA THR A 164 13.74 -6.19 -2.72
C THR A 164 12.62 -7.01 -2.13
N LEU A 165 11.96 -7.81 -2.95
CA LEU A 165 11.05 -8.84 -2.46
C LEU A 165 11.83 -9.90 -1.69
N ALA A 166 11.37 -10.22 -0.48
CA ALA A 166 11.97 -11.28 0.33
C ALA A 166 11.72 -12.66 -0.27
N GLN A 167 10.51 -12.87 -0.80
CA GLN A 167 10.09 -14.12 -1.43
C GLN A 167 9.18 -13.81 -2.61
N VAL A 168 9.38 -14.54 -3.70
CA VAL A 168 8.51 -14.53 -4.87
C VAL A 168 8.14 -15.98 -5.14
N PRO A 169 6.89 -16.40 -4.89
CA PRO A 169 6.47 -17.76 -5.19
C PRO A 169 6.52 -17.99 -6.69
N SER A 170 6.78 -19.22 -7.11
CA SER A 170 6.65 -19.62 -8.50
C SER A 170 5.19 -19.63 -8.94
N ARG A 171 4.97 -19.56 -10.26
CA ARG A 171 3.63 -19.71 -10.85
C ARG A 171 2.98 -21.05 -10.47
N GLN A 172 3.77 -22.11 -10.36
CA GLN A 172 3.28 -23.43 -9.99
C GLN A 172 2.75 -23.42 -8.55
N GLU A 173 3.53 -22.91 -7.60
CA GLU A 173 3.11 -22.82 -6.19
C GLU A 173 1.85 -21.96 -6.04
N ALA A 174 1.79 -20.82 -6.74
CA ALA A 174 0.60 -19.96 -6.72
C ALA A 174 -0.65 -20.69 -7.27
N MET A 175 -0.49 -21.46 -8.35
CA MET A 175 -1.59 -22.25 -8.93
C MET A 175 -2.06 -23.37 -8.00
N GLU A 176 -1.12 -24.11 -7.41
CA GLU A 176 -1.44 -25.19 -6.44
C GLU A 176 -2.18 -24.63 -5.23
N ARG A 177 -1.75 -23.47 -4.70
CA ARG A 177 -2.45 -22.77 -3.62
C ARG A 177 -3.85 -22.33 -4.03
N PHE A 178 -4.00 -21.73 -5.21
CA PHE A 178 -5.28 -21.30 -5.74
C PHE A 178 -6.28 -22.46 -5.90
N GLU A 179 -5.84 -23.58 -6.48
CA GLU A 179 -6.69 -24.77 -6.64
C GLU A 179 -7.11 -25.39 -5.29
N ASN A 180 -6.21 -25.41 -4.31
CA ASN A 180 -6.51 -25.92 -2.99
C ASN A 180 -7.55 -25.05 -2.27
N GLU A 181 -7.40 -23.72 -2.31
CA GLU A 181 -8.37 -22.82 -1.66
C GLU A 181 -9.73 -22.82 -2.35
N THR A 182 -9.77 -22.81 -3.69
CA THR A 182 -11.03 -22.86 -4.43
C THR A 182 -11.76 -24.20 -4.31
N ARG A 183 -11.07 -25.28 -3.95
CA ARG A 183 -11.70 -26.57 -3.59
C ARG A 183 -12.30 -26.55 -2.18
N LEU A 184 -11.69 -25.83 -1.24
CA LEU A 184 -12.15 -25.75 0.15
C LEU A 184 -13.38 -24.85 0.31
N THR A 185 -13.61 -23.93 -0.63
CA THR A 185 -14.75 -23.01 -0.63
C THR A 185 -15.94 -23.50 -1.48
N ARG A 186 -15.86 -24.71 -2.04
CA ARG A 186 -16.95 -25.42 -2.73
C ARG A 186 -17.60 -26.45 -1.84
#